data_AF-A0A0D1CFZ9-F1
#
_entry.id   AF-A0A0D1CFZ9-F1
#
_cell.length_a   1.000
_cell.length_b   1.000
_cell.length_c   1.000
_cell.angle_alpha   90.00
_cell.angle_beta   90.00
_cell.angle_gamma   90.00
#
_symmetry.space_group_name_H-M   'P 1'
#
loop_
_entity.id
_entity.type
_entity.pdbx_description
1 polymer ?
#
loop_
_entity_poly.entity_id
_entity_poly.type
_entity_poly.pdbx_seq_one_letter_code
_entity_poly.pdbx_strand_id
1 'polypeptide(L)'
;MSLEEFSRARKHKLSLLRSLRVAEQTNSSLGSTSVQASRAIKRHFRNYDPITGQLKRLTSARDLPDTVEKHVDGLERQTIQQDERQRNEQLDLTNIAPKRANWDLKRDLERRLKKLEPADSQATILLIRQRIQSQQTAAGLDANTQDRHENTVTRLTAEIAATATSDFNHTLHTSNDESSDNDD
;
A
#
# COMPACT_ATOMS: atom_id res chain seq x y z
N MET A 1 10.91 27.64 -17.56
CA MET A 1 12.02 28.51 -17.99
C MET A 1 13.31 27.70 -17.99
N SER A 2 14.00 27.66 -19.12
CA SER A 2 15.22 26.84 -19.31
C SER A 2 16.44 27.51 -18.66
N LEU A 3 17.45 26.74 -18.24
CA LEU A 3 18.71 27.26 -17.69
C LEU A 3 19.41 28.24 -18.65
N GLU A 4 19.31 27.97 -19.95
CA GLU A 4 19.86 28.80 -21.01
C GLU A 4 19.13 30.16 -21.11
N GLU A 5 17.83 30.17 -20.84
CA GLU A 5 17.00 31.37 -20.82
C GLU A 5 17.40 32.30 -19.66
N PHE A 6 17.62 31.72 -18.47
CA PHE A 6 18.11 32.47 -17.31
C PHE A 6 19.50 33.07 -17.53
N SER A 7 20.42 32.33 -18.17
CA SER A 7 21.77 32.83 -18.43
C SER A 7 21.77 33.98 -19.43
N ARG A 8 20.97 33.89 -20.50
CA ARG A 8 20.76 34.98 -21.48
C ARG A 8 20.16 36.22 -20.84
N ALA A 9 19.11 36.07 -20.03
CA ALA A 9 18.49 37.18 -19.31
C ALA A 9 19.47 37.87 -18.34
N ARG A 10 20.29 37.09 -17.61
CA ARG A 10 21.34 37.63 -16.73
C ARG A 10 22.42 38.37 -17.52
N LYS A 11 22.89 37.82 -18.64
CA LYS A 11 23.89 38.45 -19.50
C LYS A 11 23.37 39.79 -20.05
N HIS A 12 22.13 39.84 -20.52
CA HIS A 12 21.47 41.06 -20.99
C HIS A 12 21.31 42.10 -19.88
N LYS A 13 20.89 41.68 -18.67
CA LYS A 13 20.81 42.56 -17.51
C LYS A 13 22.16 43.16 -17.12
N LEU A 14 23.22 42.36 -17.13
CA LEU A 14 24.58 42.80 -16.79
C LEU A 14 25.16 43.74 -17.85
N SER A 15 24.90 43.51 -19.14
CA SER A 15 25.35 44.42 -20.20
C SER A 15 24.68 45.80 -20.08
N LEU A 16 23.38 45.84 -19.79
CA LEU A 16 22.66 47.10 -19.52
C LEU A 16 23.25 47.84 -18.32
N LEU A 17 23.53 47.16 -17.21
CA LEU A 17 24.14 47.78 -16.03
C LEU A 17 25.57 48.29 -16.29
N ARG A 18 26.38 47.53 -17.05
CA ARG A 18 27.74 47.95 -17.41
C ARG A 18 27.71 49.18 -18.32
N SER A 19 26.83 49.21 -19.33
CA SER A 19 26.69 50.36 -20.23
C SER A 19 26.30 51.63 -19.49
N LEU A 20 25.40 51.52 -18.51
CA LEU A 20 25.01 52.67 -17.69
C LEU A 20 26.15 53.13 -16.79
N ARG A 21 26.91 52.22 -16.15
CA ARG A 21 28.07 52.61 -15.33
C ARG A 21 29.08 53.43 -16.14
N VAL A 22 29.30 53.06 -17.41
CA VAL A 22 30.18 53.80 -18.32
C VAL A 22 29.59 55.17 -18.65
N ALA A 23 28.31 55.24 -19.01
CA ALA A 23 27.63 56.51 -19.32
C ALA A 23 27.58 57.49 -18.13
N GLU A 24 27.42 56.98 -16.92
CA GLU A 24 27.44 57.73 -15.66
C GLU A 24 28.84 58.29 -15.36
N GLN A 25 29.91 57.58 -15.73
CA GLN A 25 31.29 58.05 -15.58
C GLN A 25 31.68 59.09 -16.65
N THR A 26 31.13 58.97 -17.86
CA THR A 26 31.43 59.86 -18.98
C THR A 26 30.45 61.04 -19.10
N ASN A 27 29.50 61.18 -18.15
CA ASN A 27 28.41 62.17 -18.19
C ASN A 27 27.70 62.26 -19.55
N SER A 28 27.59 61.13 -20.25
CA SER A 28 27.01 61.05 -21.59
C SER A 28 25.55 60.59 -21.51
N SER A 29 24.63 61.31 -22.16
CA SER A 29 23.20 60.99 -22.09
C SER A 29 22.84 59.82 -23.00
N LEU A 30 22.49 58.68 -22.41
CA LEU A 30 21.99 57.50 -23.14
C LEU A 30 20.47 57.62 -23.39
N GLY A 31 19.96 56.98 -24.45
CA GLY A 31 18.55 57.05 -24.86
C GLY A 31 17.56 56.71 -23.73
N SER A 32 16.48 57.50 -23.63
CA SER A 32 15.50 57.54 -22.53
C SER A 32 15.00 56.15 -22.07
N THR A 33 14.65 55.27 -23.00
CA THR A 33 14.05 53.97 -22.71
C THR A 33 15.02 52.99 -22.04
N SER A 34 16.28 52.95 -22.50
CA SER A 34 17.31 52.07 -21.93
C SER A 34 17.71 52.53 -20.51
N VAL A 35 17.71 53.84 -20.28
CA VAL A 35 18.00 54.45 -18.98
C VAL A 35 16.90 54.14 -17.95
N GLN A 36 15.63 54.17 -18.37
CA GLN A 36 14.50 53.80 -17.50
C GLN A 36 14.56 52.32 -17.07
N ALA A 37 14.78 51.41 -18.01
CA ALA A 37 14.87 49.97 -17.73
C ALA A 37 16.05 49.64 -16.80
N SER A 38 17.21 50.26 -17.02
CA SER A 38 18.42 50.05 -16.21
C SER A 38 18.35 50.74 -14.84
N ARG A 39 17.69 51.91 -14.71
CA ARG A 39 17.37 52.51 -13.41
C ARG A 39 16.37 51.67 -12.61
N ALA A 40 15.37 51.08 -13.27
CA ALA A 40 14.46 50.14 -12.62
C ALA A 40 15.19 48.89 -12.10
N ILE A 41 16.17 48.38 -12.85
CA ILE A 41 17.04 47.29 -12.41
C ILE A 41 17.92 47.70 -11.21
N LYS A 42 18.51 48.91 -11.23
CA LYS A 42 19.25 49.45 -10.08
C LYS A 42 18.36 49.68 -8.86
N ARG A 43 17.09 50.07 -9.04
CA ARG A 43 16.12 50.30 -7.95
C ARG A 43 15.52 49.02 -7.37
N HIS A 44 15.83 47.85 -7.92
CA HIS A 44 15.33 46.56 -7.43
C HIS A 44 16.08 46.04 -6.18
N PHE A 45 16.81 46.91 -5.46
CA PHE A 45 17.37 46.57 -4.16
C PHE A 45 16.24 46.29 -3.17
N ARG A 46 16.46 45.33 -2.26
CA ARG A 46 15.47 44.82 -1.29
C ARG A 46 14.76 45.90 -0.46
N ASN A 47 15.37 47.08 -0.36
CA ASN A 47 14.86 48.21 0.43
C ASN A 47 14.19 49.30 -0.43
N TYR A 48 13.92 49.08 -1.73
CA TYR A 48 13.29 50.07 -2.61
C TYR A 48 12.07 49.49 -3.31
N ASP A 49 10.99 50.29 -3.37
CA ASP A 49 9.78 49.90 -4.08
C ASP A 49 9.92 50.20 -5.58
N PRO A 50 9.71 49.21 -6.48
CA PRO A 50 9.96 49.37 -7.90
C PRO A 50 8.96 50.32 -8.58
N ILE A 51 7.78 50.53 -7.98
CA ILE A 51 6.71 51.39 -8.51
C ILE A 51 6.92 52.85 -8.08
N THR A 52 7.22 53.09 -6.81
CA THR A 52 7.37 54.44 -6.25
C THR A 52 8.81 54.96 -6.33
N GLY A 53 9.79 54.06 -6.48
CA GLY A 53 11.22 54.39 -6.51
C GLY A 53 11.77 54.94 -5.19
N GLN A 54 10.98 54.88 -4.11
CA GLN A 54 11.35 55.35 -2.78
C GLN A 54 11.85 54.18 -1.90
N LEU A 55 12.51 54.52 -0.80
CA LEU A 55 12.95 53.54 0.19
C LEU A 55 11.72 52.93 0.88
N LYS A 56 11.62 51.60 0.88
CA LYS A 56 10.58 50.84 1.58
C LYS A 56 10.68 51.11 3.08
N ARG A 57 9.73 51.87 3.62
CA ARG A 57 9.64 52.17 5.04
C ARG A 57 8.66 51.19 5.69
N LEU A 58 9.14 50.36 6.60
CA LEU A 58 8.29 49.56 7.49
C LEU A 58 7.93 50.46 8.68
N THR A 59 6.87 51.26 8.53
CA THR A 59 6.47 52.24 9.55
C THR A 59 5.59 51.64 10.64
N SER A 60 4.91 50.52 10.35
CA SER A 60 3.96 49.91 11.27
C SER A 60 3.99 48.39 11.23
N ALA A 61 3.49 47.75 12.30
CA ALA A 61 3.27 46.29 12.36
C ALA A 61 2.31 45.77 11.27
N ARG A 62 1.60 46.67 10.60
CA ARG A 62 0.70 46.39 9.47
C ARG A 62 1.44 46.30 8.13
N ASP A 63 2.63 46.89 8.04
CA ASP A 63 3.50 46.83 6.86
C ASP A 63 4.38 45.55 6.86
N LEU A 64 4.39 44.81 7.97
CA LEU A 64 5.05 43.52 8.03
C LEU A 64 4.31 42.52 7.14
N PRO A 65 5.04 41.72 6.33
CA PRO A 65 4.45 40.65 5.55
C PRO A 65 3.69 39.69 6.46
N ASP A 66 2.78 38.92 5.87
CA ASP A 66 2.01 37.94 6.63
C ASP A 66 2.95 36.96 7.32
N THR A 67 2.85 36.88 8.64
CA THR A 67 3.73 36.09 9.50
C THR A 67 2.98 34.83 9.90
N VAL A 68 3.69 33.72 10.11
CA VAL A 68 3.11 32.45 10.61
C VAL A 68 2.20 32.67 11.82
N GLU A 69 2.59 33.53 12.76
CA GLU A 69 1.78 33.86 13.94
C GLU A 69 0.38 34.40 13.59
N LYS A 70 0.25 35.21 12.54
CA LYS A 70 -1.04 35.75 12.08
C LYS A 70 -1.90 34.67 11.41
N HIS A 71 -1.26 33.71 10.75
CA HIS A 71 -1.95 32.57 10.12
C HIS A 71 -2.45 31.55 11.15
N VAL A 72 -1.72 31.40 12.25
CA VAL A 72 -2.06 30.46 13.33
C VAL A 72 -3.07 31.09 14.31
N ASP A 73 -3.11 32.42 14.42
CA ASP A 73 -4.07 33.12 15.27
C ASP A 73 -5.52 32.71 14.93
N GLY A 74 -6.20 32.14 15.92
CA GLY A 74 -7.58 31.69 15.81
C GLY A 74 -7.80 30.28 15.25
N LEU A 75 -6.79 29.59 14.72
CA LEU A 75 -6.93 28.21 14.22
C LEU A 75 -7.27 27.23 15.36
N GLU A 76 -6.70 27.45 16.54
CA GLU A 76 -7.00 26.68 17.75
C GLU A 76 -8.48 26.78 18.12
N ARG A 77 -9.02 28.01 18.11
CA ARG A 77 -10.43 28.27 18.44
C ARG A 77 -11.37 27.60 17.43
N GLN A 78 -11.02 27.64 16.15
CA GLN A 78 -11.80 26.96 15.10
C GLN A 78 -11.78 25.45 15.29
N THR A 79 -10.62 24.88 15.62
CA THR A 79 -10.46 23.43 15.83
C THR A 79 -11.28 22.94 17.02
N ILE A 80 -11.23 23.67 18.15
CA ILE A 80 -12.03 23.36 19.35
C ILE A 80 -13.52 23.43 19.02
N GLN A 81 -13.96 24.51 18.35
CA GLN A 81 -15.37 24.67 17.96
C GLN A 81 -15.85 23.56 17.01
N GLN A 82 -14.98 23.10 16.10
CA GLN A 82 -15.30 22.00 15.19
C GLN A 82 -15.42 20.66 15.93
N ASP A 83 -14.51 20.37 16.86
CA ASP A 83 -14.58 19.16 17.69
C ASP A 83 -15.84 19.14 18.57
N GLU A 84 -16.20 20.29 19.16
CA GLU A 84 -17.45 20.44 19.93
C GLU A 84 -18.69 20.19 19.07
N ARG A 85 -18.70 20.67 17.81
CA ARG A 85 -19.80 20.39 16.87
C ARG A 85 -19.88 18.91 16.53
N GLN A 86 -18.75 18.26 16.22
CA GLN A 86 -18.71 16.83 15.91
C GLN A 86 -19.15 15.96 17.08
N ARG A 87 -18.85 16.35 18.33
CA ARG A 87 -19.33 15.65 19.53
C ARG A 87 -20.83 15.85 19.79
N ASN A 88 -21.36 17.02 19.43
CA ASN A 88 -22.77 17.35 19.60
C ASN A 88 -23.66 16.80 18.49
N GLU A 89 -23.10 16.45 17.33
CA GLU A 89 -23.78 15.68 16.29
C GLU A 89 -24.23 14.34 16.89
N GLN A 90 -25.53 14.00 16.72
CA GLN A 90 -26.08 12.76 17.24
C GLN A 90 -25.24 11.57 16.79
N LEU A 91 -24.69 10.82 17.75
CA LEU A 91 -23.96 9.57 17.54
C LEU A 91 -24.72 8.67 16.57
N ASP A 92 -24.15 8.45 15.39
CA ASP A 92 -24.74 7.60 14.36
C ASP A 92 -24.72 6.13 14.81
N LEU A 93 -25.85 5.70 15.36
CA LEU A 93 -26.06 4.34 15.88
C LEU A 93 -25.86 3.26 14.80
N THR A 94 -25.96 3.62 13.52
CA THR A 94 -25.79 2.67 12.41
C THR A 94 -24.33 2.27 12.20
N ASN A 95 -23.38 3.13 12.58
CA ASN A 95 -21.94 2.88 12.46
C ASN A 95 -21.36 2.18 13.70
N ILE A 96 -21.99 2.37 14.87
CA ILE A 96 -21.61 1.75 16.15
C ILE A 96 -22.15 0.31 16.27
N ALA A 97 -23.27 0.00 15.61
CA ALA A 97 -23.82 -1.36 15.60
C ALA A 97 -22.84 -2.34 14.91
N PRO A 98 -22.65 -3.56 15.47
CA PRO A 98 -21.78 -4.55 14.86
C PRO A 98 -22.30 -4.94 13.47
N LYS A 99 -21.52 -4.65 12.42
CA LYS A 99 -21.87 -4.83 10.99
C LYS A 99 -22.25 -6.26 10.58
N ARG A 100 -22.03 -7.29 11.41
CA ARG A 100 -22.35 -8.69 11.08
C ARG A 100 -23.11 -9.34 12.24
N ALA A 101 -24.40 -9.60 12.06
CA ALA A 101 -25.24 -10.36 12.99
C ALA A 101 -24.78 -11.83 13.19
N ASN A 102 -23.90 -12.33 12.32
CA ASN A 102 -23.60 -13.75 12.16
C ASN A 102 -22.23 -14.15 12.75
N TRP A 103 -21.51 -13.23 13.38
CA TRP A 103 -20.21 -13.54 14.00
C TRP A 103 -20.36 -14.58 15.14
N ASP A 104 -21.56 -14.63 15.71
CA ASP A 104 -21.94 -15.59 16.73
C ASP A 104 -22.28 -16.98 16.16
N LEU A 105 -22.86 -17.04 14.95
CA LEU A 105 -23.21 -18.31 14.32
C LEU A 105 -21.99 -19.21 14.10
N LYS A 106 -20.89 -18.64 13.59
CA LYS A 106 -19.65 -19.41 13.40
C LYS A 106 -19.10 -19.90 14.73
N ARG A 107 -19.10 -19.03 15.75
CA ARG A 107 -18.56 -19.33 17.09
C ARG A 107 -19.39 -20.38 17.83
N ASP A 108 -20.72 -20.27 17.75
CA ASP A 108 -21.66 -21.22 18.35
C ASP A 108 -21.61 -22.58 17.66
N LEU A 109 -21.46 -22.59 16.33
CA LEU A 109 -21.26 -23.82 15.56
C LEU A 109 -19.92 -24.46 15.93
N GLU A 110 -18.84 -23.69 16.00
CA GLU A 110 -17.51 -24.17 16.38
C GLU A 110 -17.49 -24.75 17.81
N ARG A 111 -18.21 -24.14 18.74
CA ARG A 111 -18.41 -24.68 20.10
C ARG A 111 -19.14 -26.03 20.09
N ARG A 112 -20.12 -26.22 19.20
CA ARG A 112 -20.85 -27.50 19.05
C ARG A 112 -19.97 -28.56 18.38
N LEU A 113 -19.26 -28.20 17.31
CA LEU A 113 -18.33 -29.09 16.60
C LEU A 113 -17.20 -29.58 17.52
N LYS A 114 -16.65 -28.70 18.38
CA LYS A 114 -15.59 -29.09 19.33
C LYS A 114 -15.99 -30.21 20.29
N LYS A 115 -17.29 -30.34 20.60
CA LYS A 115 -17.79 -31.45 21.43
C LYS A 115 -17.91 -32.75 20.64
N LEU A 116 -18.14 -32.67 19.33
CA LEU A 116 -18.35 -33.81 18.45
C LEU A 116 -17.03 -34.37 17.89
N GLU A 117 -16.03 -33.50 17.66
CA GLU A 117 -14.71 -33.84 17.11
C GLU A 117 -14.04 -35.07 17.76
N PRO A 118 -14.00 -35.25 19.10
CA PRO A 118 -13.41 -36.46 19.68
C PRO A 118 -14.20 -37.74 19.36
N ALA A 119 -15.53 -37.67 19.23
CA ALA A 119 -16.36 -38.81 18.88
C ALA A 119 -16.21 -39.16 17.38
N ASP A 120 -16.12 -38.16 16.52
CA ASP A 120 -15.86 -38.35 15.08
C ASP A 120 -14.48 -38.96 14.82
N SER A 121 -13.45 -38.48 15.54
CA SER A 121 -12.09 -39.04 15.50
C SER A 121 -12.07 -40.50 15.97
N GLN A 122 -12.80 -40.84 17.05
CA GLN A 122 -12.95 -42.22 17.51
C GLN A 122 -13.68 -43.10 16.48
N ALA A 123 -14.80 -42.63 15.93
CA ALA A 123 -15.55 -43.35 14.90
C ALA A 123 -14.70 -43.61 13.65
N THR A 124 -13.92 -42.62 13.24
CA THR A 124 -12.97 -42.73 12.11
C THR A 124 -11.93 -43.82 12.39
N ILE A 125 -11.35 -43.86 13.59
CA ILE A 125 -10.38 -44.90 13.98
C ILE A 125 -11.02 -46.29 13.98
N LEU A 126 -12.25 -46.43 14.48
CA LEU A 126 -12.98 -47.70 14.50
C LEU A 126 -13.28 -48.20 13.07
N LEU A 127 -13.71 -47.31 12.18
CA LEU A 127 -13.94 -47.64 10.77
C LEU A 127 -12.65 -48.07 10.07
N ILE A 128 -11.54 -47.38 10.33
CA ILE A 128 -10.22 -47.78 9.82
C ILE A 128 -9.85 -49.17 10.32
N ARG A 129 -10.05 -49.46 11.62
CA ARG A 129 -9.76 -50.77 12.21
C ARG A 129 -10.59 -51.88 11.58
N GLN A 130 -11.90 -51.66 11.43
CA GLN A 130 -12.81 -52.60 10.79
C GLN A 130 -12.42 -52.86 9.33
N ARG A 131 -12.05 -51.81 8.60
CA ARG A 131 -11.59 -51.92 7.21
C ARG A 131 -10.31 -52.75 7.11
N ILE A 132 -9.31 -52.49 7.95
CA ILE A 132 -8.05 -53.26 7.98
C ILE A 132 -8.34 -54.73 8.32
N GLN A 133 -9.18 -55.01 9.31
CA GLN A 133 -9.53 -56.38 9.68
C GLN A 133 -10.29 -57.11 8.56
N SER A 134 -11.20 -56.44 7.87
CA SER A 134 -11.92 -57.01 6.72
C SER A 134 -10.97 -57.37 5.57
N GLN A 135 -9.93 -56.55 5.33
CA GLN A 135 -8.90 -56.83 4.33
C GLN A 135 -8.00 -58.00 4.73
N GLN A 136 -7.59 -58.09 6.00
CA GLN A 136 -6.76 -59.20 6.50
C GLN A 136 -7.50 -60.55 6.47
N THR A 137 -8.78 -60.55 6.85
CA THR A 137 -9.62 -61.76 6.79
C THR A 137 -9.88 -62.21 5.35
N ALA A 138 -10.13 -61.27 4.43
CA ALA A 138 -10.23 -61.58 2.99
C ALA A 138 -8.91 -62.12 2.41
N ALA A 139 -7.76 -61.68 2.95
CA ALA A 139 -6.44 -62.17 2.57
C ALA A 139 -6.01 -63.48 3.29
N GLY A 140 -6.83 -64.02 4.19
CA GLY A 140 -6.55 -65.28 4.91
C GLY A 140 -5.47 -65.17 6.00
N LEU A 141 -5.21 -63.98 6.56
CA LEU A 141 -4.28 -63.80 7.68
C LEU A 141 -5.02 -63.79 9.04
N ASP A 142 -4.60 -64.65 9.97
CA ASP A 142 -5.17 -64.75 11.32
C ASP A 142 -4.90 -63.51 12.19
N ALA A 143 -5.95 -62.98 12.82
CA ALA A 143 -5.96 -61.65 13.46
C ALA A 143 -5.50 -61.60 14.95
N ASN A 144 -4.97 -62.69 15.54
CA ASN A 144 -4.71 -62.79 16.99
C ASN A 144 -3.24 -63.09 17.40
N THR A 145 -2.26 -62.79 16.54
CA THR A 145 -0.83 -62.95 16.91
C THR A 145 -0.19 -61.61 17.26
N GLN A 146 -0.07 -61.31 18.56
CA GLN A 146 0.52 -60.08 19.09
C GLN A 146 2.02 -59.91 18.74
N ASP A 147 2.72 -60.98 18.36
CA ASP A 147 4.19 -60.99 18.15
C ASP A 147 4.64 -60.77 16.69
N ARG A 148 3.76 -60.34 15.78
CA ARG A 148 4.07 -60.22 14.34
C ARG A 148 4.18 -58.80 13.79
N HIS A 149 3.88 -57.77 14.57
CA HIS A 149 3.63 -56.41 14.07
C HIS A 149 4.78 -55.75 13.30
N GLU A 150 6.05 -55.99 13.66
CA GLU A 150 7.18 -55.36 12.96
C GLU A 150 7.48 -55.99 11.59
N ASN A 151 7.33 -57.31 11.49
CA ASN A 151 7.56 -58.06 10.25
C ASN A 151 6.35 -58.02 9.31
N THR A 152 5.13 -57.79 9.82
CA THR A 152 3.93 -57.62 8.97
C THR A 152 3.81 -56.21 8.42
N VAL A 153 4.16 -55.15 9.17
CA VAL A 153 4.13 -53.78 8.63
C VAL A 153 5.12 -53.65 7.47
N THR A 154 6.35 -54.16 7.62
CA THR A 154 7.36 -54.17 6.56
C THR A 154 6.96 -55.01 5.34
N ARG A 155 6.26 -56.13 5.55
CA ARG A 155 5.76 -56.98 4.46
C ARG A 155 4.54 -56.36 3.75
N LEU A 156 3.62 -55.77 4.49
CA LEU A 156 2.45 -55.07 3.93
C LEU A 156 2.86 -53.77 3.23
N THR A 157 3.83 -53.01 3.74
CA THR A 157 4.35 -51.83 3.03
C THR A 157 5.09 -52.24 1.74
N ALA A 158 5.82 -53.35 1.76
CA ALA A 158 6.43 -53.92 0.55
C ALA A 158 5.36 -54.39 -0.47
N GLU A 159 4.26 -55.00 -0.01
CA GLU A 159 3.16 -55.46 -0.85
C GLU A 159 2.34 -54.30 -1.43
N ILE A 160 2.05 -53.27 -0.64
CA ILE A 160 1.39 -52.03 -1.09
C ILE A 160 2.29 -51.27 -2.07
N ALA A 161 3.61 -51.22 -1.84
CA ALA A 161 4.56 -50.62 -2.77
C ALA A 161 4.65 -51.40 -4.09
N ALA A 162 4.63 -52.74 -4.05
CA ALA A 162 4.60 -53.59 -5.23
C ALA A 162 3.28 -53.49 -6.02
N THR A 163 2.15 -53.35 -5.32
CA THR A 163 0.84 -53.16 -5.94
C THR A 163 0.74 -51.77 -6.59
N ALA A 164 1.21 -50.74 -5.90
CA ALA A 164 1.24 -49.38 -6.44
C ALA A 164 2.15 -49.24 -7.68
N THR A 165 3.25 -50.00 -7.77
CA THR A 165 4.11 -49.99 -8.98
C THR A 165 3.56 -50.85 -10.11
N SER A 166 2.82 -51.92 -9.81
CA SER A 166 2.06 -52.69 -10.80
C SER A 166 0.98 -51.83 -11.49
N ASP A 167 0.22 -51.08 -10.71
CA ASP A 167 -0.84 -50.18 -11.23
C ASP A 167 -0.25 -48.98 -12.01
N PHE A 168 0.96 -48.53 -11.65
CA PHE A 168 1.67 -47.48 -12.38
C PHE A 168 2.14 -47.93 -13.77
N ASN A 169 2.46 -49.21 -13.96
CA ASN A 169 2.84 -49.74 -15.27
C ASN A 169 1.64 -49.99 -16.20
N HIS A 170 0.45 -50.27 -15.65
CA HIS A 170 -0.77 -50.38 -16.46
C HIS A 170 -1.25 -49.02 -16.99
N THR A 171 -1.07 -47.94 -16.22
CA THR A 171 -1.51 -46.58 -16.59
C THR A 171 -0.62 -45.90 -17.64
N LEU A 172 0.62 -46.36 -17.84
CA LEU A 172 1.52 -45.85 -18.88
C LEU A 172 1.24 -46.45 -20.28
N HIS A 173 0.45 -47.53 -20.38
CA HIS A 173 0.14 -48.16 -21.67
C HIS A 173 -1.19 -47.68 -22.29
N THR A 174 -2.02 -46.92 -21.56
CA THR A 174 -3.39 -46.53 -22.02
C THR A 174 -3.54 -45.07 -22.45
N SER A 175 -2.46 -44.29 -22.57
CA SER A 175 -2.53 -42.85 -22.91
C SER A 175 -2.03 -42.53 -24.32
N ASN A 176 -1.84 -43.53 -25.18
CA ASN A 176 -1.44 -43.35 -26.57
C ASN A 176 -2.37 -44.12 -27.53
N ASP A 177 -3.68 -43.87 -27.45
CA ASP A 177 -4.57 -44.06 -28.61
C ASP A 177 -5.87 -43.28 -28.41
N GLU A 178 -6.01 -42.18 -29.14
CA GLU A 178 -7.24 -41.64 -29.76
C GLU A 178 -7.09 -40.13 -30.01
N SER A 179 -6.49 -39.86 -31.16
CA SER A 179 -6.79 -38.71 -32.01
C SER A 179 -8.25 -38.71 -32.49
N SER A 180 -8.74 -37.51 -32.82
CA SER A 180 -9.72 -37.19 -33.88
C SER A 180 -11.08 -36.63 -33.42
N ASP A 181 -11.38 -35.47 -34.00
CA ASP A 181 -12.69 -34.93 -34.35
C ASP A 181 -13.65 -34.41 -33.25
N ASN A 182 -13.82 -33.08 -33.22
CA ASN A 182 -14.99 -32.47 -33.87
C ASN A 182 -14.94 -30.93 -33.85
N ASP A 183 -15.03 -30.36 -35.05
CA ASP A 183 -15.47 -28.99 -35.33
C ASP A 183 -16.98 -28.86 -35.06
N ASP A 184 -17.40 -27.79 -34.36
CA ASP A 184 -18.50 -26.86 -34.70
C ASP A 184 -18.59 -25.72 -33.66
#